data_AF-A0A376F876-F1
#
_entry.id   AF-A0A376F876-F1
#
_cell.length_a   1.000
_cell.length_b   1.000
_cell.length_c   1.000
_cell.angle_alpha   90.00
_cell.angle_beta   90.00
_cell.angle_gamma   90.00
#
_symmetry.space_group_name_H-M   'P 1'
#
loop_
_entity.id
_entity.type
_entity.pdbx_description
1 polymer ?
#
loop_
_entity_poly.entity_id
_entity_poly.type
_entity_poly.pdbx_seq_one_letter_code
_entity_poly.pdbx_strand_id
1 'polypeptide(L)'
;MKQKALWINQIKGLCICLVVIYHSVITFYPHLIGLQHPLSGLLAKCWVYFNLYLAPFRMPVFFFISGYLIRRYIDEVDWRTSLDKRIWSIVWVLALWGVLQWQALTHLNAWLAPVRELATASNAAYADSFSGFVRGMLTASTSLWYLYALVVYFTLCKLLSRWKLPVLGLLALASIAINFLPLPWWGMNSVVRNMIYYSLGAWYGAELMAWMKSVNLRRIWLATGAFAAVSVVLWFANVPLLLSLLSIVLIMKLFYSLEQRYAVHPNNLLNVIGSNTIAIYTTHPHPD
;
A
#
# COMPACT_ATOMS: atom_id res chain seq x y z
N MET A 1 -17.48 -23.98 -3.27
CA MET A 1 -16.84 -22.65 -3.11
C MET A 1 -15.33 -22.85 -3.11
N LYS A 2 -14.59 -22.28 -4.08
CA LYS A 2 -13.14 -22.50 -4.21
C LYS A 2 -12.44 -22.03 -2.92
N GLN A 3 -11.71 -22.91 -2.24
CA GLN A 3 -10.82 -22.59 -1.12
C GLN A 3 -9.78 -21.56 -1.59
N LYS A 4 -10.16 -20.28 -1.62
CA LYS A 4 -9.22 -19.18 -1.68
C LYS A 4 -8.49 -19.22 -0.34
N ALA A 5 -7.17 -19.42 -0.40
CA ALA A 5 -6.36 -19.61 0.79
C ALA A 5 -6.59 -18.44 1.76
N LEU A 6 -7.18 -18.73 2.92
CA LEU A 6 -7.80 -17.75 3.82
C LEU A 6 -6.74 -16.80 4.41
N TRP A 7 -5.52 -17.30 4.58
CA TRP A 7 -4.36 -16.53 4.99
C TRP A 7 -4.06 -15.33 4.07
N ILE A 8 -4.31 -15.42 2.75
CA ILE A 8 -4.10 -14.30 1.82
C ILE A 8 -5.08 -13.16 2.14
N ASN A 9 -6.34 -13.48 2.45
CA ASN A 9 -7.32 -12.49 2.85
C ASN A 9 -6.93 -11.87 4.20
N GLN A 10 -6.43 -12.66 5.15
CA GLN A 10 -5.97 -12.12 6.43
C GLN A 10 -4.80 -11.13 6.27
N ILE A 11 -3.84 -11.43 5.39
CA ILE A 11 -2.75 -10.48 5.08
C ILE A 11 -3.32 -9.18 4.51
N LYS A 12 -4.25 -9.27 3.56
CA LYS A 12 -4.93 -8.08 3.00
C LYS A 12 -5.64 -7.27 4.07
N GLY A 13 -6.35 -7.94 4.99
CA GLY A 13 -7.04 -7.30 6.11
C GLY A 13 -6.07 -6.60 7.06
N LEU A 14 -4.99 -7.28 7.44
CA LEU A 14 -3.93 -6.69 8.26
C LEU A 14 -3.32 -5.46 7.59
N CYS A 15 -2.99 -5.53 6.31
CA CYS A 15 -2.40 -4.41 5.57
C CYS A 15 -3.33 -3.18 5.58
N ILE A 16 -4.63 -3.38 5.36
CA ILE A 16 -5.59 -2.27 5.42
C ILE A 16 -5.73 -1.72 6.82
N CYS A 17 -5.80 -2.56 7.85
CA CYS A 17 -5.81 -2.08 9.22
C CYS A 17 -4.58 -1.21 9.53
N LEU A 18 -3.39 -1.65 9.10
CA LEU A 18 -2.16 -0.89 9.26
C LEU A 18 -2.17 0.45 8.50
N VAL A 19 -2.80 0.50 7.32
CA VAL A 19 -2.97 1.74 6.55
C VAL A 19 -3.94 2.68 7.25
N VAL A 20 -5.10 2.19 7.71
CA VAL A 20 -6.08 2.98 8.48
C VAL A 20 -5.45 3.52 9.76
N ILE A 21 -4.72 2.67 10.51
CA ILE A 21 -4.00 3.09 11.71
C ILE A 21 -3.05 4.24 11.37
N TYR A 22 -2.25 4.11 10.31
CA TYR A 22 -1.33 5.18 9.91
C TYR A 22 -2.05 6.49 9.58
N HIS A 23 -3.12 6.45 8.78
CA HIS A 23 -3.87 7.65 8.44
C HIS A 23 -4.43 8.31 9.68
N SER A 24 -5.03 7.54 10.61
CA SER A 24 -5.48 8.08 11.89
C SER A 24 -4.37 8.77 12.68
N VAL A 25 -3.13 8.26 12.63
CA VAL A 25 -2.02 8.89 13.35
C VAL A 25 -1.68 10.24 12.78
N ILE A 26 -1.38 10.32 11.49
CA ILE A 26 -0.99 11.60 10.89
C ILE A 26 -2.12 12.64 10.95
N THR A 27 -3.40 12.23 10.94
CA THR A 27 -4.55 13.14 11.08
C THR A 27 -4.63 13.77 12.45
N PHE A 28 -4.59 12.94 13.49
CA PHE A 28 -4.94 13.39 14.83
C PHE A 28 -3.70 13.85 15.60
N TYR A 29 -2.52 13.30 15.30
CA TYR A 29 -1.30 13.45 16.09
C TYR A 29 -0.77 14.88 16.21
N PRO A 30 -0.68 15.69 15.13
CA PRO A 30 -0.21 17.08 15.25
C PRO A 30 -1.09 17.92 16.18
N HIS A 31 -2.30 17.44 16.50
CA HIS A 31 -3.30 18.15 17.30
C HIS A 31 -3.39 17.57 18.74
N LEU A 32 -2.68 16.47 19.05
CA LEU A 32 -2.64 15.86 20.40
C LEU A 32 -1.73 16.61 21.38
N ILE A 33 -0.93 17.58 20.92
CA ILE A 33 -0.04 18.40 21.76
C ILE A 33 -0.83 19.21 22.80
N GLY A 34 -2.14 19.44 22.59
CA GLY A 34 -3.02 20.08 23.56
C GLY A 34 -3.46 19.22 24.74
N LEU A 35 -3.20 17.91 24.74
CA LEU A 35 -3.60 17.00 25.83
C LEU A 35 -2.57 17.03 26.97
N GLN A 36 -2.90 17.75 28.03
CA GLN A 36 -2.10 18.02 29.25
C GLN A 36 -1.81 16.79 30.15
N HIS A 37 -1.84 15.57 29.63
CA HIS A 37 -1.55 14.36 30.42
C HIS A 37 -0.06 13.98 30.31
N PRO A 38 0.66 13.71 31.40
CA PRO A 38 2.12 13.44 31.35
C PRO A 38 2.52 12.22 30.51
N LEU A 39 1.61 11.24 30.38
CA LEU A 39 1.81 10.06 29.52
C LEU A 39 1.45 10.28 28.04
N SER A 40 0.78 11.39 27.69
CA SER A 40 0.33 11.63 26.31
C SER A 40 1.52 11.72 25.35
N GLY A 41 2.59 12.43 25.74
CA GLY A 41 3.80 12.58 24.95
C GLY A 41 4.60 11.28 24.77
N LEU A 42 4.59 10.37 25.75
CA LEU A 42 5.25 9.07 25.64
C LEU A 42 4.47 8.13 24.72
N LEU A 43 3.16 8.00 24.96
CA LEU A 43 2.27 7.19 24.12
C LEU A 43 2.31 7.67 22.66
N ALA A 44 2.33 8.99 22.47
CA ALA A 44 2.51 9.65 21.19
C ALA A 44 3.80 9.19 20.48
N LYS A 45 4.97 9.30 21.14
CA LYS A 45 6.25 8.87 20.55
C LYS A 45 6.28 7.37 20.23
N CYS A 46 5.82 6.53 21.16
CA CYS A 46 5.72 5.09 20.94
C CYS A 46 4.88 4.78 19.70
N TRP A 47 3.77 5.49 19.53
CA TRP A 47 2.84 5.30 18.43
C TRP A 47 3.39 5.78 17.08
N VAL A 48 4.14 6.90 17.06
CA VAL A 48 4.86 7.37 15.86
C VAL A 48 5.94 6.39 15.45
N TYR A 49 6.79 5.95 16.38
CA TYR A 49 7.84 4.99 16.08
C TYR A 49 7.27 3.66 15.60
N PHE A 50 6.21 3.17 16.24
CA PHE A 50 5.50 1.98 15.79
C PHE A 50 5.03 2.10 14.33
N ASN A 51 4.45 3.24 13.95
CA ASN A 51 4.01 3.49 12.57
C ASN A 51 5.17 3.62 11.58
N LEU A 52 6.26 4.28 11.98
CA LEU A 52 7.46 4.42 11.18
C LEU A 52 8.07 3.04 10.87
N TYR A 53 8.19 2.19 11.89
CA TYR A 53 8.70 0.84 11.72
C TYR A 53 7.74 -0.05 10.92
N LEU A 54 6.42 0.20 10.95
CA LEU A 54 5.44 -0.54 10.15
C LEU A 54 5.36 -0.09 8.68
N ALA A 55 5.96 1.05 8.33
CA ALA A 55 5.90 1.60 6.97
C ALA A 55 6.46 0.67 5.87
N PRO A 56 7.61 -0.02 6.05
CA PRO A 56 8.15 -0.99 5.08
C PRO A 56 7.33 -2.28 4.97
N PHE A 57 6.33 -2.47 5.84
CA PHE A 57 5.51 -3.68 5.87
C PHE A 57 4.17 -3.46 5.14
N ARG A 58 3.44 -2.40 5.48
CA ARG A 58 2.05 -2.22 5.05
C ARG A 58 1.85 -2.09 3.54
N MET A 59 2.60 -1.21 2.87
CA MET A 59 2.44 -0.96 1.44
C MET A 59 3.09 -2.05 0.58
N PRO A 60 4.35 -2.47 0.83
CA PRO A 60 5.02 -3.46 -0.01
C PRO A 60 4.31 -4.82 -0.04
N VAL A 61 3.89 -5.32 1.13
CA VAL A 61 3.16 -6.59 1.24
C VAL A 61 1.82 -6.52 0.53
N PHE A 62 1.08 -5.43 0.71
CA PHE A 62 -0.21 -5.25 0.08
C PHE A 62 -0.13 -5.19 -1.44
N PHE A 63 0.86 -4.45 -1.99
CA PHE A 63 1.09 -4.39 -3.42
C PHE A 63 1.57 -5.71 -3.99
N PHE A 64 2.44 -6.44 -3.29
CA PHE A 64 2.87 -7.77 -3.69
C PHE A 64 1.69 -8.74 -3.81
N ILE A 65 0.85 -8.82 -2.78
CA ILE A 65 -0.35 -9.68 -2.79
C ILE A 65 -1.32 -9.24 -3.90
N SER A 66 -1.48 -7.93 -4.08
CA SER A 66 -2.33 -7.39 -5.15
C SER A 66 -1.82 -7.79 -6.54
N GLY A 67 -0.51 -7.75 -6.79
CA GLY A 67 0.12 -8.25 -8.01
C GLY A 67 -0.06 -9.76 -8.19
N TYR A 68 0.18 -10.54 -7.13
CA TYR A 68 0.04 -11.99 -7.14
C TYR A 68 -1.38 -12.45 -7.52
N LEU A 69 -2.40 -11.80 -6.98
CA LEU A 69 -3.80 -12.11 -7.25
C LEU A 69 -4.25 -11.79 -8.69
N ILE A 70 -3.47 -11.00 -9.43
CA ILE A 70 -3.80 -10.55 -10.78
C ILE A 70 -2.92 -11.12 -11.86
N ARG A 71 -1.92 -11.94 -11.50
CA ARG A 71 -1.02 -12.64 -12.42
C ARG A 71 -1.77 -13.28 -13.60
N ARG A 72 -2.85 -14.02 -13.32
CA ARG A 72 -3.67 -14.67 -14.36
C ARG A 72 -4.25 -13.68 -15.38
N TYR A 73 -4.64 -12.49 -14.93
CA TYR A 73 -5.16 -11.44 -15.83
C TYR A 73 -4.07 -10.80 -16.69
N ILE A 74 -2.82 -10.86 -16.25
CA ILE A 74 -1.67 -10.42 -17.04
C ILE A 74 -1.33 -11.44 -18.12
N ASP A 75 -1.26 -12.73 -17.76
CA ASP A 75 -0.75 -13.76 -18.64
C ASP A 75 -1.81 -14.36 -19.60
N GLU A 76 -3.08 -14.49 -19.19
CA GLU A 76 -4.09 -15.30 -19.91
C GLU A 76 -5.28 -14.51 -20.47
N VAL A 77 -5.54 -13.30 -20.00
CA VAL A 77 -6.79 -12.57 -20.32
C VAL A 77 -6.54 -11.49 -21.36
N ASP A 78 -7.45 -11.31 -22.32
CA ASP A 78 -7.35 -10.24 -23.32
C ASP A 78 -7.40 -8.84 -22.71
N TRP A 79 -6.83 -7.87 -23.44
CA TRP A 79 -6.80 -6.45 -23.03
C TRP A 79 -8.19 -5.86 -22.84
N ARG A 80 -9.13 -6.10 -23.77
CA ARG A 80 -10.50 -5.57 -23.71
C ARG A 80 -11.22 -6.02 -22.44
N THR A 81 -11.23 -7.33 -22.20
CA THR A 81 -11.87 -7.90 -20.99
C THR A 81 -11.19 -7.43 -19.70
N SER A 82 -9.87 -7.21 -19.73
CA SER A 82 -9.13 -6.70 -18.58
C SER A 82 -9.48 -5.24 -18.27
N LEU A 83 -9.61 -4.41 -19.30
CA LEU A 83 -9.99 -3.00 -19.18
C LEU A 83 -11.39 -2.88 -18.57
N ASP A 84 -12.37 -3.57 -19.15
CA ASP A 84 -13.77 -3.47 -18.73
C ASP A 84 -13.99 -3.97 -17.30
N LYS A 85 -13.45 -5.15 -16.96
CA LYS A 85 -13.76 -5.79 -15.67
C LYS A 85 -12.90 -5.30 -14.51
N ARG A 86 -11.70 -4.77 -14.79
CA ARG A 86 -10.72 -4.48 -13.74
C ARG A 86 -10.37 -3.01 -13.65
N ILE A 87 -9.95 -2.42 -14.77
CA ILE A 87 -9.52 -1.02 -14.78
C ILE A 87 -10.74 -0.13 -14.58
N TRP A 88 -11.83 -0.33 -15.33
CA TRP A 88 -12.99 0.54 -15.26
C TRP A 88 -13.64 0.55 -13.88
N SER A 89 -13.74 -0.61 -13.22
CA SER A 89 -14.25 -0.69 -11.85
C SER A 89 -13.39 0.13 -10.86
N ILE A 90 -12.06 0.06 -10.97
CA ILE A 90 -11.16 0.81 -10.08
C ILE A 90 -11.21 2.30 -10.39
N VAL A 91 -11.18 2.68 -11.66
CA VAL A 91 -11.28 4.07 -12.12
C VAL A 91 -12.60 4.69 -11.67
N TRP A 92 -13.70 3.96 -11.78
CA TRP A 92 -15.01 4.43 -11.34
C TRP A 92 -15.06 4.67 -9.83
N VAL A 93 -14.51 3.74 -9.04
CA VAL A 93 -14.42 3.91 -7.58
C VAL A 93 -13.53 5.09 -7.22
N LEU A 94 -12.38 5.25 -7.90
CA LEU A 94 -11.48 6.38 -7.70
C LEU A 94 -12.14 7.73 -8.01
N ALA A 95 -12.86 7.81 -9.15
CA ALA A 95 -13.55 9.02 -9.56
C ALA A 95 -14.72 9.36 -8.62
N LEU A 96 -15.58 8.38 -8.34
CA LEU A 96 -16.74 8.56 -7.47
C LEU A 96 -16.32 9.00 -6.07
N TRP A 97 -15.39 8.29 -5.44
CA TRP A 97 -14.93 8.65 -4.10
C TRP A 97 -14.08 9.91 -4.07
N GLY A 98 -13.29 10.17 -5.11
CA GLY A 98 -12.54 11.41 -5.23
C GLY A 98 -13.47 12.62 -5.24
N VAL A 99 -14.54 12.57 -6.06
CA VAL A 99 -15.55 13.64 -6.11
C VAL A 99 -16.32 13.75 -4.80
N LEU A 100 -16.75 12.63 -4.21
CA LEU A 100 -17.47 12.65 -2.94
C LEU A 100 -16.62 13.23 -1.79
N GLN A 101 -15.34 12.85 -1.70
CA GLN A 101 -14.43 13.39 -0.68
C GLN A 101 -14.20 14.88 -0.87
N TRP A 102 -13.96 15.33 -2.11
CA TRP A 102 -13.79 16.73 -2.43
C TRP A 102 -15.02 17.54 -2.03
N GLN A 103 -16.21 17.16 -2.51
CA GLN A 103 -17.46 17.86 -2.19
C GLN A 103 -17.75 17.87 -0.69
N ALA A 104 -17.63 16.73 -0.02
CA ALA A 104 -17.89 16.63 1.41
C ALA A 104 -16.96 17.54 2.22
N LEU A 105 -15.66 17.56 1.91
CA LEU A 105 -14.69 18.40 2.60
C LEU A 105 -14.89 19.89 2.28
N THR A 106 -15.22 20.25 1.04
CA THR A 106 -15.56 21.64 0.68
C THR A 106 -16.77 22.13 1.47
N HIS A 107 -17.85 21.34 1.54
CA HIS A 107 -19.05 21.71 2.29
C HIS A 107 -18.83 21.73 3.81
N LEU A 108 -18.11 20.75 4.35
CA LEU A 108 -17.78 20.70 5.78
C LEU A 108 -16.87 21.87 6.18
N ASN A 109 -15.84 22.19 5.38
CA ASN A 109 -14.94 23.31 5.67
C ASN A 109 -15.67 24.66 5.59
N ALA A 110 -16.55 24.84 4.60
CA ALA A 110 -17.37 26.05 4.51
C ALA A 110 -18.29 26.24 5.72
N TRP A 111 -18.76 25.14 6.34
CA TRP A 111 -19.65 25.19 7.50
C TRP A 111 -18.90 25.32 8.84
N LEU A 112 -17.81 24.56 9.05
CA LEU A 112 -17.12 24.48 10.34
C LEU A 112 -15.93 25.44 10.49
N ALA A 113 -15.20 25.73 9.42
CA ALA A 113 -13.93 26.47 9.49
C ALA A 113 -13.64 27.25 8.19
N PRO A 114 -14.44 28.29 7.86
CA PRO A 114 -14.36 29.00 6.58
C PRO A 114 -13.06 29.80 6.35
N VAL A 115 -12.25 30.01 7.40
CA VAL A 115 -10.98 30.80 7.34
C VAL A 115 -9.74 29.89 7.39
N ARG A 116 -9.90 28.57 7.20
CA ARG A 116 -8.74 27.66 7.26
C ARG A 116 -7.84 27.88 6.04
N GLU A 117 -6.58 28.26 6.25
CA GLU A 117 -5.58 28.33 5.17
C GLU A 117 -5.30 26.91 4.65
N LEU A 118 -6.03 26.51 3.60
CA LEU A 118 -5.82 25.28 2.84
C LEU A 118 -4.78 25.44 1.72
N ALA A 119 -4.19 26.64 1.58
CA ALA A 119 -3.26 26.98 0.50
C ALA A 119 -1.99 26.10 0.45
N THR A 120 -1.69 25.36 1.52
CA THR A 120 -0.57 24.41 1.60
C THR A 120 -0.99 22.94 1.44
N ALA A 121 -2.29 22.66 1.33
CA ALA A 121 -2.81 21.31 1.17
C ALA A 121 -2.50 20.78 -0.24
N SER A 122 -1.79 19.67 -0.32
CA SER A 122 -1.33 19.08 -1.58
C SER A 122 -2.27 17.99 -2.11
N ASN A 123 -3.28 17.61 -1.32
CA ASN A 123 -4.23 16.57 -1.65
C ASN A 123 -5.41 17.12 -2.47
N ALA A 124 -5.75 16.40 -3.55
CA ALA A 124 -6.82 16.73 -4.47
C ALA A 124 -8.16 16.98 -3.76
N ALA A 125 -8.42 16.29 -2.64
CA ALA A 125 -9.65 16.43 -1.89
C ALA A 125 -9.83 17.81 -1.22
N TYR A 126 -8.75 18.61 -1.11
CA TYR A 126 -8.76 19.97 -0.58
C TYR A 126 -8.60 21.04 -1.67
N ALA A 127 -8.69 20.68 -2.96
CA ALA A 127 -8.49 21.63 -4.03
C ALA A 127 -9.55 22.74 -4.06
N ASP A 128 -9.14 23.99 -4.22
CA ASP A 128 -10.05 25.15 -4.30
C ASP A 128 -10.76 25.30 -5.65
N SER A 129 -10.33 24.55 -6.68
CA SER A 129 -10.86 24.62 -8.03
C SER A 129 -10.97 23.25 -8.68
N PHE A 130 -11.90 23.11 -9.63
CA PHE A 130 -12.05 21.88 -10.42
C PHE A 130 -10.76 21.51 -11.17
N SER A 131 -10.04 22.49 -11.73
CA SER A 131 -8.75 22.25 -12.37
C SER A 131 -7.68 21.77 -11.39
N GLY A 132 -7.66 22.30 -10.16
CA GLY A 132 -6.77 21.85 -9.10
C GLY A 132 -7.09 20.41 -8.68
N PHE A 133 -8.37 20.07 -8.54
CA PHE A 133 -8.85 18.73 -8.23
C PHE A 133 -8.41 17.72 -9.30
N VAL A 134 -8.67 18.01 -10.59
CA VAL A 134 -8.28 17.15 -11.70
C VAL A 134 -6.76 16.98 -11.75
N ARG A 135 -5.99 18.06 -11.58
CA ARG A 135 -4.53 17.99 -11.54
C ARG A 135 -4.04 17.11 -10.39
N GLY A 136 -4.58 17.27 -9.18
CA GLY A 136 -4.22 16.45 -8.02
C GLY A 136 -4.57 14.97 -8.21
N MET A 137 -5.73 14.67 -8.81
CA MET A 137 -6.13 13.31 -9.16
C MET A 137 -5.19 12.69 -10.20
N LEU A 138 -4.74 13.46 -11.20
CA LEU A 138 -3.81 12.99 -12.24
C LEU A 138 -2.38 12.79 -11.70
N THR A 139 -1.93 13.60 -10.75
CA THR A 139 -0.61 13.45 -10.12
C THR A 139 -0.58 12.44 -8.97
N ALA A 140 -1.68 11.71 -8.77
CA ALA A 140 -1.89 10.78 -7.67
C ALA A 140 -1.76 11.41 -6.28
N SER A 141 -1.86 12.74 -6.17
CA SER A 141 -1.82 13.47 -4.90
C SER A 141 -3.19 13.41 -4.24
N THR A 142 -3.65 12.21 -3.93
CA THR A 142 -4.96 11.97 -3.30
C THR A 142 -4.81 10.89 -2.23
N SER A 143 -5.67 10.93 -1.21
CA SER A 143 -5.83 9.84 -0.25
C SER A 143 -6.02 8.47 -0.93
N LEU A 144 -6.62 8.47 -2.13
CA LEU A 144 -6.94 7.30 -2.94
C LEU A 144 -5.82 6.87 -3.90
N TRP A 145 -4.60 7.40 -3.75
CA TRP A 145 -3.48 7.18 -4.68
C TRP A 145 -3.19 5.70 -4.95
N TYR A 146 -3.50 4.81 -3.99
CA TYR A 146 -3.39 3.37 -4.16
C TYR A 146 -4.22 2.83 -5.34
N LEU A 147 -5.47 3.29 -5.50
CA LEU A 147 -6.34 2.84 -6.59
C LEU A 147 -5.78 3.28 -7.94
N TYR A 148 -5.27 4.51 -8.01
CA TYR A 148 -4.52 5.00 -9.17
C TYR A 148 -3.30 4.11 -9.46
N ALA A 149 -2.51 3.79 -8.43
CA ALA A 149 -1.33 2.95 -8.56
C ALA A 149 -1.66 1.56 -9.11
N LEU A 150 -2.76 0.95 -8.66
CA LEU A 150 -3.21 -0.35 -9.18
C LEU A 150 -3.49 -0.34 -10.68
N VAL A 151 -4.12 0.73 -11.19
CA VAL A 151 -4.42 0.87 -12.62
C VAL A 151 -3.12 1.01 -13.42
N VAL A 152 -2.21 1.87 -12.95
CA VAL A 152 -0.91 2.10 -13.58
C VAL A 152 -0.07 0.83 -13.58
N TYR A 153 0.08 0.18 -12.42
CA TYR A 153 0.89 -1.02 -12.30
C TYR A 153 0.35 -2.18 -13.14
N PHE A 154 -0.98 -2.40 -13.13
CA PHE A 154 -1.58 -3.44 -13.95
C PHE A 154 -1.27 -3.23 -15.44
N THR A 155 -1.45 -1.99 -15.91
CA THR A 155 -1.23 -1.62 -17.31
C THR A 155 0.24 -1.80 -17.70
N LEU A 156 1.18 -1.31 -16.89
CA LEU A 156 2.61 -1.44 -17.13
C LEU A 156 3.08 -2.89 -17.06
N CYS A 157 2.67 -3.65 -16.03
CA CYS A 157 3.05 -5.06 -15.88
C CYS A 157 2.55 -5.92 -17.04
N LYS A 158 1.38 -5.59 -17.59
CA LYS A 158 0.81 -6.31 -18.74
C LYS A 158 1.52 -5.94 -20.04
N LEU A 159 1.77 -4.65 -20.27
CA LEU A 159 2.48 -4.15 -21.45
C LEU A 159 3.93 -4.66 -21.51
N LEU A 160 4.61 -4.67 -20.37
CA LEU A 160 6.03 -5.01 -20.24
C LEU A 160 6.27 -6.48 -19.86
N SER A 161 5.23 -7.32 -19.93
CA SER A 161 5.26 -8.73 -19.55
C SER A 161 6.28 -9.57 -20.33
N ARG A 162 6.78 -9.10 -21.49
CA ARG A 162 7.85 -9.77 -22.25
C ARG A 162 9.26 -9.45 -21.72
N TRP A 163 9.42 -8.32 -21.04
CA TRP A 163 10.71 -7.78 -20.58
C TRP A 163 10.83 -7.81 -19.05
N LYS A 164 10.26 -8.84 -18.41
CA LYS A 164 10.09 -8.94 -16.95
C LYS A 164 11.37 -8.62 -16.19
N LEU A 165 12.48 -9.28 -16.55
CA LEU A 165 13.74 -9.18 -15.82
C LEU A 165 14.42 -7.80 -15.92
N PRO A 166 14.67 -7.22 -17.11
CA PRO A 166 15.28 -5.90 -17.22
C PRO A 166 14.39 -4.80 -16.64
N VAL A 167 13.07 -4.90 -16.82
CA VAL A 167 12.14 -3.92 -16.25
C VAL A 167 12.13 -4.01 -14.73
N LEU A 168 12.17 -5.20 -14.16
CA LEU A 168 12.27 -5.37 -12.71
C LEU A 168 13.54 -4.71 -12.14
N GLY A 169 14.68 -4.85 -12.82
CA GLY A 169 15.92 -4.16 -12.46
C GLY A 169 15.76 -2.64 -12.49
N LEU A 170 15.13 -2.10 -13.54
CA LEU A 170 14.84 -0.67 -13.67
C LEU A 170 13.90 -0.18 -12.57
N LEU A 171 12.86 -0.96 -12.24
CA LEU A 171 11.92 -0.64 -11.16
C LEU A 171 12.59 -0.65 -9.78
N ALA A 172 13.53 -1.58 -9.55
CA ALA A 172 14.32 -1.60 -8.33
C ALA A 172 15.20 -0.35 -8.23
N LEU A 173 15.89 0.03 -9.30
CA LEU A 173 16.67 1.27 -9.35
C LEU A 173 15.79 2.50 -9.13
N ALA A 174 14.63 2.58 -9.75
CA ALA A 174 13.68 3.68 -9.56
C ALA A 174 13.18 3.75 -8.11
N SER A 175 12.88 2.61 -7.49
CA SER A 175 12.46 2.51 -6.08
C SER A 175 13.54 3.00 -5.12
N ILE A 176 14.82 2.83 -5.46
CA ILE A 176 15.95 3.34 -4.68
C ILE A 176 16.15 4.84 -4.95
N ALA A 177 16.22 5.23 -6.22
CA ALA A 177 16.52 6.59 -6.67
C ALA A 177 15.51 7.62 -6.13
N ILE A 178 14.23 7.27 -6.04
CA ILE A 178 13.18 8.17 -5.55
C ILE A 178 13.37 8.61 -4.09
N ASN A 179 14.18 7.90 -3.30
CA ASN A 179 14.49 8.30 -1.93
C ASN A 179 15.56 9.39 -1.85
N PHE A 180 16.33 9.58 -2.93
CA PHE A 180 17.37 10.60 -3.04
C PHE A 180 16.97 11.75 -3.98
N LEU A 181 16.14 11.44 -4.98
CA LEU A 181 15.65 12.37 -5.98
C LEU A 181 14.11 12.33 -5.97
N PRO A 182 13.46 12.89 -4.94
CA PRO A 182 12.01 12.90 -4.85
C PRO A 182 11.41 13.78 -5.94
N LEU A 183 10.32 13.32 -6.53
CA LEU A 183 9.49 14.10 -7.44
C LEU A 183 8.71 15.18 -6.68
N PRO A 184 8.25 16.24 -7.36
CA PRO A 184 7.44 17.30 -6.75
C PRO A 184 6.12 16.82 -6.15
N TRP A 185 5.61 15.67 -6.59
CA TRP A 185 4.31 15.13 -6.18
C TRP A 185 4.49 13.95 -5.23
N TRP A 186 4.04 14.12 -3.98
CA TRP A 186 4.16 13.09 -2.92
C TRP A 186 3.47 11.77 -3.30
N GLY A 187 2.34 11.84 -4.00
CA GLY A 187 1.60 10.67 -4.49
C GLY A 187 2.43 9.86 -5.47
N MET A 188 3.03 10.53 -6.45
CA MET A 188 3.89 9.90 -7.46
C MET A 188 5.15 9.27 -6.84
N ASN A 189 5.74 9.90 -5.82
CA ASN A 189 6.85 9.30 -5.05
C ASN A 189 6.45 7.94 -4.47
N SER A 190 5.24 7.85 -3.92
CA SER A 190 4.70 6.61 -3.35
C SER A 190 4.39 5.56 -4.42
N VAL A 191 3.91 5.98 -5.60
CA VAL A 191 3.68 5.10 -6.75
C VAL A 191 4.99 4.51 -7.27
N VAL A 192 5.99 5.35 -7.55
CA VAL A 192 7.28 4.88 -8.08
C VAL A 192 7.99 3.95 -7.09
N ARG A 193 8.00 4.31 -5.79
CA ARG A 193 8.65 3.51 -4.74
C ARG A 193 8.09 2.09 -4.65
N ASN A 194 6.79 1.91 -4.85
CA ASN A 194 6.11 0.64 -4.58
C ASN A 194 5.86 -0.22 -5.82
N MET A 195 6.08 0.31 -7.03
CA MET A 195 5.84 -0.39 -8.30
C MET A 195 6.60 -1.73 -8.40
N ILE A 196 7.81 -1.79 -7.83
CA ILE A 196 8.63 -3.00 -7.79
C ILE A 196 7.92 -4.16 -7.08
N TYR A 197 7.26 -3.92 -5.95
CA TYR A 197 6.64 -4.98 -5.15
C TYR A 197 5.42 -5.57 -5.86
N TYR A 198 4.61 -4.72 -6.49
CA TYR A 198 3.50 -5.19 -7.31
C TYR A 198 4.00 -6.03 -8.48
N SER A 199 5.04 -5.56 -9.18
CA SER A 199 5.61 -6.24 -10.34
C SER A 199 6.21 -7.60 -9.96
N LEU A 200 6.89 -7.68 -8.81
CA LEU A 200 7.37 -8.94 -8.23
C LEU A 200 6.23 -9.93 -7.99
N GLY A 201 5.13 -9.48 -7.37
CA GLY A 201 3.95 -10.32 -7.15
C GLY A 201 3.29 -10.77 -8.44
N ALA A 202 3.15 -9.86 -9.41
CA ALA A 202 2.53 -10.09 -10.70
C ALA A 202 3.30 -11.11 -11.55
N TRP A 203 4.62 -10.96 -11.67
CA TRP A 203 5.42 -11.77 -12.57
C TRP A 203 5.98 -13.03 -11.91
N TYR A 204 6.52 -12.90 -10.70
CA TYR A 204 7.28 -13.94 -9.99
C TYR A 204 6.56 -14.47 -8.74
N GLY A 205 5.35 -14.00 -8.45
CA GLY A 205 4.65 -14.33 -7.20
C GLY A 205 4.42 -15.83 -7.02
N ALA A 206 4.12 -16.59 -8.07
CA ALA A 206 3.92 -18.04 -7.94
C ALA A 206 5.21 -18.81 -7.63
N GLU A 207 6.34 -18.41 -8.24
CA GLU A 207 7.65 -18.98 -7.97
C GLU A 207 8.09 -18.66 -6.54
N LEU A 208 7.93 -17.41 -6.12
CA LEU A 208 8.20 -16.97 -4.74
C LEU A 208 7.32 -17.70 -3.73
N MET A 209 6.04 -17.90 -4.05
CA MET A 209 5.11 -18.67 -3.22
C MET A 209 5.54 -20.14 -3.07
N ALA A 210 5.97 -20.78 -4.15
CA ALA A 210 6.44 -22.16 -4.14
C ALA A 210 7.73 -22.29 -3.34
N TRP A 211 8.69 -21.39 -3.57
CA TRP A 211 9.95 -21.32 -2.84
C TRP A 211 9.75 -21.07 -1.35
N MET A 212 8.90 -20.11 -0.97
CA MET A 212 8.63 -19.79 0.43
C MET A 212 8.10 -21.01 1.21
N LYS A 213 7.24 -21.81 0.56
CA LYS A 213 6.63 -23.03 1.13
C LYS A 213 7.65 -24.15 1.32
N SER A 214 8.65 -24.28 0.44
CA SER A 214 9.67 -25.33 0.54
C SER A 214 10.80 -24.98 1.49
N VAL A 215 11.09 -23.70 1.69
CA VAL A 215 12.17 -23.26 2.59
C VAL A 215 11.84 -23.58 4.05
N ASN A 216 12.82 -24.06 4.81
CA ASN A 216 12.71 -24.13 6.27
C ASN A 216 13.46 -22.94 6.91
N LEU A 217 12.73 -21.99 7.51
CA LEU A 217 13.31 -20.81 8.17
C LEU A 217 14.30 -21.19 9.26
N ARG A 218 14.08 -22.30 9.97
CA ARG A 218 14.98 -22.78 11.03
C ARG A 218 16.34 -23.22 10.49
N ARG A 219 16.42 -23.61 9.21
CA ARG A 219 17.68 -24.02 8.58
C ARG A 219 18.46 -22.84 8.01
N ILE A 220 17.75 -21.80 7.58
CA ILE A 220 18.33 -20.60 6.92
C ILE A 220 18.36 -19.41 7.89
N TRP A 221 18.25 -19.64 9.21
CA TRP A 221 18.12 -18.57 10.20
C TRP A 221 19.34 -17.63 10.20
N LEU A 222 20.56 -18.17 10.05
CA LEU A 222 21.79 -17.38 9.97
C LEU A 222 21.80 -16.48 8.73
N ALA A 223 21.52 -17.03 7.56
CA ALA A 223 21.51 -16.24 6.33
C ALA A 223 20.35 -15.23 6.31
N THR A 224 19.19 -15.58 6.87
CA THR A 224 18.06 -14.65 7.03
C THR A 224 18.41 -13.54 8.02
N GLY A 225 19.11 -13.86 9.11
CA GLY A 225 19.58 -12.90 10.10
C GLY A 225 20.64 -11.94 9.53
N ALA A 226 21.60 -12.47 8.77
CA ALA A 226 22.59 -11.66 8.06
C ALA A 226 21.92 -10.74 7.02
N PHE A 227 20.97 -11.26 6.24
CA PHE A 227 20.20 -10.45 5.30
C PHE A 227 19.36 -9.38 6.00
N ALA A 228 18.78 -9.69 7.16
CA ALA A 228 18.06 -8.74 7.99
C ALA A 228 18.98 -7.62 8.50
N ALA A 229 20.18 -7.96 8.98
CA ALA A 229 21.15 -6.97 9.43
C ALA A 229 21.56 -6.02 8.30
N VAL A 230 21.89 -6.56 7.12
CA VAL A 230 22.21 -5.74 5.93
C VAL A 230 21.01 -4.87 5.53
N SER A 231 19.80 -5.42 5.57
CA SER A 231 18.57 -4.69 5.24
C SER A 231 18.32 -3.52 6.19
N VAL A 232 18.62 -3.69 7.48
CA VAL A 232 18.50 -2.62 8.49
C VAL A 232 19.55 -1.54 8.25
N VAL A 233 20.81 -1.91 7.97
CA VAL A 233 21.87 -0.94 7.64
C VAL A 233 21.49 -0.12 6.41
N LEU A 234 21.01 -0.77 5.35
CA LEU A 234 20.55 -0.09 4.14
C LEU A 234 19.31 0.78 4.38
N TRP A 235 18.41 0.36 5.27
CA TRP A 235 17.27 1.18 5.66
C TRP A 235 17.71 2.50 6.31
N PHE A 236 18.71 2.47 7.20
CA PHE A 236 19.32 3.70 7.75
C PHE A 236 20.01 4.56 6.68
N ALA A 237 20.44 3.96 5.56
CA ALA A 237 20.96 4.67 4.40
C ALA A 237 19.87 5.13 3.40
N ASN A 238 18.60 5.20 3.81
CA ASN A 238 17.44 5.56 2.98
C ASN A 238 17.14 4.58 1.82
N VAL A 239 17.56 3.31 1.95
CA VAL A 239 17.29 2.24 0.97
C VAL A 239 16.42 1.15 1.61
N PRO A 240 15.09 1.36 1.73
CA PRO A 240 14.17 0.43 2.38
C PRO A 240 13.85 -0.84 1.56
N LEU A 241 14.40 -0.97 0.35
CA LEU A 241 14.03 -2.01 -0.61
C LEU A 241 14.22 -3.42 -0.04
N LEU A 242 15.43 -3.74 0.45
CA LEU A 242 15.72 -5.09 0.96
C LEU A 242 14.91 -5.43 2.21
N LEU A 243 14.71 -4.44 3.10
CA LEU A 243 13.87 -4.60 4.29
C LEU A 243 12.42 -4.91 3.90
N SER A 244 11.91 -4.25 2.86
CA SER A 244 10.57 -4.48 2.34
C SER A 244 10.43 -5.83 1.61
N LEU A 245 11.47 -6.31 0.95
CA LEU A 245 11.48 -7.66 0.37
C LEU A 245 11.50 -8.73 1.46
N LEU A 246 12.31 -8.52 2.50
CA LEU A 246 12.34 -9.40 3.67
C LEU A 246 10.97 -9.44 4.35
N SER A 247 10.34 -8.27 4.53
CA SER A 247 9.03 -8.17 5.18
C SER A 247 7.95 -8.96 4.45
N ILE A 248 7.92 -8.91 3.12
CA ILE A 248 7.02 -9.70 2.28
C ILE A 248 7.18 -11.19 2.58
N VAL A 249 8.41 -11.72 2.52
CA VAL A 249 8.67 -13.14 2.75
C VAL A 249 8.31 -13.55 4.17
N LEU A 250 8.69 -12.77 5.18
CA LEU A 250 8.44 -13.08 6.58
C LEU A 250 6.94 -13.07 6.92
N ILE A 251 6.20 -12.05 6.47
CA ILE A 251 4.75 -11.94 6.73
C ILE A 251 4.00 -13.07 6.03
N MET A 252 4.28 -13.32 4.76
CA MET A 252 3.62 -14.40 4.03
C MET A 252 3.86 -15.74 4.71
N LYS A 253 5.08 -15.99 5.17
CA LYS A 253 5.44 -17.22 5.86
C LYS A 253 4.82 -17.35 7.24
N LEU A 254 4.72 -16.25 7.98
CA LEU A 254 4.04 -16.19 9.27
C LEU A 254 2.57 -16.59 9.11
N PHE A 255 1.84 -15.93 8.22
CA PHE A 255 0.42 -16.20 8.00
C PHE A 255 0.15 -17.59 7.43
N TYR A 256 1.02 -18.06 6.51
CA TYR A 256 0.95 -19.45 6.04
C TYR A 256 1.17 -20.45 7.17
N SER A 257 2.16 -20.23 8.05
CA SER A 257 2.43 -21.11 9.18
C SER A 257 1.31 -21.08 10.23
N LEU A 258 0.68 -19.93 10.44
CA LEU A 258 -0.47 -19.79 11.32
C LEU A 258 -1.69 -20.56 10.80
N GLU A 259 -1.97 -20.51 9.49
CA GLU A 259 -3.06 -21.30 8.89
C GLU A 259 -2.81 -22.81 8.96
N GLN A 260 -1.55 -23.25 8.85
CA GLN A 260 -1.20 -24.67 9.00
C GLN A 260 -1.31 -25.16 10.46
N ARG A 261 -1.08 -24.28 11.43
CA ARG A 261 -1.13 -24.63 12.87
C ARG A 261 -2.49 -24.45 13.51
N TYR A 262 -3.28 -23.49 13.02
CA TYR A 262 -4.58 -23.14 13.55
C TYR A 262 -5.61 -23.18 12.44
N ALA A 263 -6.75 -23.85 12.66
CA ALA A 263 -7.87 -23.81 11.73
C ALA A 263 -8.41 -22.38 11.63
N VAL A 264 -7.95 -21.64 10.61
CA VAL A 264 -8.41 -20.28 10.37
C VAL A 264 -9.84 -20.34 9.87
N HIS A 265 -10.78 -19.82 10.67
CA HIS A 265 -12.17 -19.75 10.26
C HIS A 265 -12.42 -18.59 9.28
N PRO A 266 -13.37 -18.75 8.33
CA PRO A 266 -13.80 -17.69 7.42
C PRO A 266 -14.31 -16.43 8.13
N ASN A 267 -14.89 -16.58 9.32
CA ASN A 267 -15.48 -15.49 10.11
C ASN A 267 -14.46 -14.71 10.95
N ASN A 268 -13.17 -15.01 10.86
CA ASN A 268 -12.15 -14.24 11.57
C ASN A 268 -12.15 -12.79 11.08
N LEU A 269 -12.05 -11.81 12.00
CA LEU A 269 -12.12 -10.37 11.72
C LEU A 269 -11.19 -9.95 10.57
N LEU A 270 -9.95 -10.43 10.56
CA LEU A 270 -8.98 -10.11 9.50
C LEU A 270 -9.41 -10.61 8.11
N ASN A 271 -10.16 -11.71 8.05
CA ASN A 271 -10.65 -12.26 6.79
C ASN A 271 -11.86 -11.46 6.26
N VAL A 272 -12.74 -11.04 7.16
CA VAL A 272 -13.89 -10.17 6.85
C VAL A 272 -13.39 -8.81 6.33
N ILE A 273 -12.44 -8.19 7.04
CA ILE A 273 -11.80 -6.93 6.65
C ILE A 273 -11.06 -7.10 5.31
N GLY A 274 -10.27 -8.16 5.15
CA GLY A 274 -9.52 -8.43 3.93
C GLY A 274 -10.37 -8.70 2.70
N SER A 275 -11.57 -9.24 2.89
CA SER A 275 -12.55 -9.46 1.83
C SER A 275 -13.24 -8.16 1.39
N ASN A 276 -13.44 -7.21 2.31
CA ASN A 276 -14.06 -5.91 2.06
C ASN A 276 -13.06 -4.76 1.92
N THR A 277 -11.89 -5.08 1.38
CA THR A 277 -10.71 -4.19 1.37
C THR A 277 -10.99 -2.85 0.69
N ILE A 278 -11.71 -2.85 -0.44
CA ILE A 278 -11.99 -1.63 -1.20
C ILE A 278 -12.91 -0.69 -0.41
N ALA A 279 -13.98 -1.20 0.19
CA ALA A 279 -14.96 -0.39 0.92
C ALA A 279 -14.33 0.31 2.14
N ILE A 280 -13.46 -0.40 2.88
CA ILE A 280 -12.74 0.17 4.03
C ILE A 280 -11.67 1.16 3.55
N TYR A 281 -11.05 0.91 2.39
CA TYR A 281 -10.02 1.79 1.88
C TYR A 281 -10.58 3.15 1.42
N THR A 282 -11.76 3.16 0.80
CA THR A 282 -12.33 4.38 0.23
C THR A 282 -12.95 5.33 1.26
N THR A 283 -13.35 4.81 2.42
CA THR A 283 -14.03 5.60 3.46
C THR A 283 -13.09 6.41 4.36
N HIS A 284 -11.78 6.15 4.35
CA HIS A 284 -10.84 6.87 5.19
C HIS A 284 -10.08 7.96 4.39
N PRO A 285 -10.31 9.25 4.67
CA PRO A 285 -9.53 10.32 4.08
C PRO A 285 -8.13 10.39 4.71
N HIS A 286 -7.12 10.56 3.86
CA HIS A 286 -5.75 10.89 4.24
C HIS A 286 -5.68 12.42 4.42
N PRO A 287 -5.29 12.94 5.58
CA PRO A 287 -4.86 14.32 5.68
C PRO A 287 -3.48 14.44 5.08
N ASP A 288 -3.26 15.57 4.39
CA ASP A 288 -1.92 16.01 4.04
C ASP A 288 -0.99 16.05 5.28
#